data_AF-A0A962DXM9-F1
#
_entry.id   AF-A0A962DXM9-F1
#
_cell.length_a   1.000
_cell.length_b   1.000
_cell.length_c   1.000
_cell.angle_alpha   90.00
_cell.angle_beta   90.00
_cell.angle_gamma   90.00
#
_symmetry.space_group_name_H-M   'P 1'
#
loop_
_entity.id
_entity.type
_entity.pdbx_description
1 polymer ?
#
loop_
_entity_poly.entity_id
_entity_poly.type
_entity_poly.pdbx_seq_one_letter_code
_entity_poly.pdbx_strand_id
1 'polypeptide(L)'
;MRDYRQKQSLWAVLALLIAVVAIQMAVRDDASVASRPQGTLQVQAQASSTSEAELSTQTAPDTEEKPAVEALAPEAGLPPLPAAIAPHRAPAAMRQQDRQRFRDDPNLTAYAAELQSRANTGDADAAMLLSDLHGLCGVAAEWGGGKTDFTAHELDVQAVSGFSPAQTEQWKSFLLTNGRRCAQWRTQSLEEWSNLAAAWRARADQLGHPGAWFTAHLDLGLDPASAELLERARPYALELLRQRDLDEMVRYADQLAPLSPYDGLGFVMAACLLNEACAPDPVAYAESRIAAGDMVAAGAYWPLSYSGPRAVLMARRQAEEIITLWSAGRFELILSGRGSDMPGGG
;
A
#
# COMPACT_ATOMS: atom_id res chain seq x y z
N MET A 1 17.74 -3.07 -50.15
CA MET A 1 16.36 -2.60 -50.45
C MET A 1 15.25 -3.41 -49.77
N ARG A 2 15.38 -4.74 -49.57
CA ARG A 2 14.38 -5.55 -48.83
C ARG A 2 14.25 -5.19 -47.34
N ASP A 3 15.36 -4.91 -46.66
CA ASP A 3 15.34 -4.58 -45.21
C ASP A 3 14.69 -3.23 -44.88
N TYR A 4 14.65 -2.30 -45.84
CA TYR A 4 14.04 -0.99 -45.63
C TYR A 4 12.51 -1.05 -45.65
N ARG A 5 11.95 -1.88 -46.55
CA ARG A 5 10.49 -2.11 -46.62
C ARG A 5 9.96 -2.86 -45.41
N GLN A 6 10.75 -3.80 -44.87
CA GLN A 6 10.38 -4.56 -43.68
C GLN A 6 10.38 -3.69 -42.41
N LYS A 7 11.33 -2.75 -42.30
CA LYS A 7 11.35 -1.75 -41.22
C LYS A 7 10.19 -0.77 -41.34
N GLN A 8 9.85 -0.31 -42.54
CA GLN A 8 8.70 0.58 -42.75
C GLN A 8 7.35 -0.09 -42.42
N SER A 9 7.16 -1.37 -42.74
CA SER A 9 5.94 -2.09 -42.35
C SER A 9 5.82 -2.26 -40.84
N LEU A 10 6.95 -2.44 -40.14
CA LEU A 10 6.97 -2.60 -38.68
C LEU A 10 6.59 -1.29 -37.96
N TRP A 11 7.10 -0.16 -38.46
CA TRP A 11 6.72 1.16 -37.94
C TRP A 11 5.26 1.53 -38.22
N ALA A 12 4.73 1.14 -39.39
CA ALA A 12 3.32 1.36 -39.73
C ALA A 12 2.37 0.55 -38.83
N VAL A 13 2.72 -0.71 -38.54
CA VAL A 13 1.94 -1.55 -37.62
C VAL A 13 2.00 -1.01 -36.19
N LEU A 14 3.18 -0.56 -35.74
CA LEU A 14 3.33 0.04 -34.41
C LEU A 14 2.50 1.33 -34.27
N ALA A 15 2.54 2.20 -35.28
CA ALA A 15 1.73 3.43 -35.28
C ALA A 15 0.22 3.14 -35.28
N LEU A 16 -0.22 2.11 -36.00
CA LEU A 16 -1.62 1.68 -36.01
C LEU A 16 -2.06 1.16 -34.63
N LEU A 17 -1.21 0.36 -33.96
CA LEU A 17 -1.50 -0.15 -32.62
C LEU A 17 -1.61 0.98 -31.59
N ILE A 18 -0.72 1.97 -31.65
CA ILE A 18 -0.77 3.15 -30.77
C ILE A 18 -2.08 3.94 -31.01
N ALA A 19 -2.49 4.13 -32.26
CA ALA A 19 -3.74 4.82 -32.59
C ALA A 19 -4.98 4.07 -32.08
N VAL A 20 -5.02 2.74 -32.20
CA VAL A 20 -6.13 1.92 -31.71
C VAL A 20 -6.23 1.99 -30.17
N VAL A 21 -5.10 1.95 -29.46
CA VAL A 21 -5.08 2.09 -27.99
C VAL A 21 -5.55 3.47 -27.55
N ALA A 22 -5.12 4.53 -28.24
CA ALA A 22 -5.57 5.90 -27.93
C ALA A 22 -7.09 6.07 -28.13
N ILE A 23 -7.67 5.48 -29.16
CA ILE A 23 -9.12 5.51 -29.41
C ILE A 23 -9.89 4.73 -28.33
N GLN A 24 -9.38 3.56 -27.92
CA GLN A 24 -9.99 2.76 -26.85
C GLN A 24 -10.02 3.49 -25.51
N MET A 25 -8.96 4.26 -25.19
CA MET A 25 -8.89 5.08 -23.98
C MET A 25 -9.91 6.23 -24.03
N ALA A 26 -10.00 6.95 -25.15
CA ALA A 26 -10.95 8.06 -25.32
C ALA A 26 -12.42 7.61 -25.23
N VAL A 27 -12.77 6.43 -25.73
CA VAL A 27 -14.14 5.88 -25.65
C VAL A 27 -14.50 5.42 -24.23
N ARG A 28 -13.52 5.04 -23.41
CA ARG A 28 -13.74 4.64 -22.01
C ARG A 28 -14.08 5.82 -21.11
N ASP A 29 -13.49 6.99 -21.37
CA ASP A 29 -13.76 8.19 -20.57
C ASP A 29 -15.19 8.71 -20.77
N ASP A 30 -15.72 8.68 -22.00
CA ASP A 30 -17.10 9.12 -22.31
C ASP A 30 -18.18 8.19 -21.70
N ALA A 31 -17.88 6.91 -21.49
CA ALA A 31 -18.84 5.96 -20.91
C ALA A 31 -19.06 6.16 -19.40
N SER A 32 -18.16 6.88 -18.72
CA SER A 32 -18.21 7.05 -17.25
C SER A 32 -19.11 8.21 -16.78
N VAL A 33 -19.56 9.08 -17.69
CA VAL A 33 -20.38 10.27 -17.34
C VAL A 33 -21.89 10.01 -17.44
N ALA A 34 -22.33 8.91 -18.07
CA ALA A 34 -23.75 8.70 -18.42
C ALA A 34 -24.60 7.92 -17.41
N SER A 35 -24.12 7.59 -16.20
CA SER A 35 -24.90 6.78 -15.24
C SER A 35 -24.86 7.30 -13.80
N ARG A 36 -25.51 8.44 -13.54
CA ARG A 36 -26.00 8.79 -12.20
C ARG A 36 -27.53 8.72 -12.16
N PRO A 37 -28.15 7.85 -11.36
CA PRO A 37 -29.58 7.90 -11.11
C PRO A 37 -29.91 9.06 -10.15
N GLN A 38 -30.84 9.93 -10.56
CA GLN A 38 -31.42 10.96 -9.69
C GLN A 38 -32.34 10.31 -8.66
N GLY A 39 -31.84 10.15 -7.43
CA GLY A 39 -32.65 9.80 -6.26
C GLY A 39 -33.23 11.06 -5.61
N THR A 40 -34.55 11.18 -5.64
CA THR A 40 -35.37 12.21 -4.98
C THR A 40 -35.31 12.08 -3.46
N LEU A 41 -34.71 13.07 -2.78
CA LEU A 41 -34.83 13.25 -1.33
C LEU A 41 -36.09 14.08 -1.03
N GLN A 42 -37.16 13.42 -0.60
CA GLN A 42 -38.26 14.06 0.13
C GLN A 42 -37.80 14.27 1.58
N VAL A 43 -37.53 15.52 1.95
CA VAL A 43 -37.36 15.95 3.34
C VAL A 43 -38.72 16.43 3.85
N GLN A 44 -39.32 15.66 4.75
CA GLN A 44 -40.44 16.11 5.59
C GLN A 44 -39.89 17.08 6.65
N ALA A 45 -40.10 18.38 6.45
CA ALA A 45 -39.90 19.39 7.48
C ALA A 45 -41.18 19.54 8.32
N GLN A 46 -41.10 19.18 9.59
CA GLN A 46 -42.10 19.56 10.60
C GLN A 46 -42.02 21.06 10.88
N ALA A 47 -43.20 21.66 10.92
CA ALA A 47 -43.45 23.08 11.14
C ALA A 47 -43.05 23.53 12.55
N SER A 48 -42.53 24.76 12.65
CA SER A 48 -42.74 25.65 13.79
C SER A 48 -42.57 27.12 13.36
N SER A 49 -43.73 27.76 13.20
CA SER A 49 -44.12 29.13 13.61
C SER A 49 -43.20 30.35 13.40
N THR A 50 -43.82 31.38 12.80
CA THR A 50 -43.68 32.85 13.02
C THR A 50 -42.33 33.48 12.62
N SER A 51 -42.24 34.62 11.90
CA SER A 51 -43.09 35.81 11.83
C SER A 51 -42.80 36.59 10.53
N GLU A 52 -43.82 37.22 9.96
CA GLU A 52 -43.71 38.25 8.91
C GLU A 52 -43.10 39.56 9.46
N ALA A 53 -42.30 40.26 8.63
CA ALA A 53 -42.28 41.73 8.51
C ALA A 53 -41.46 42.18 7.29
N GLU A 54 -42.18 42.69 6.28
CA GLU A 54 -41.96 43.91 5.46
C GLU A 54 -40.52 44.25 5.00
N LEU A 55 -40.18 44.19 3.71
CA LEU A 55 -40.54 45.07 2.56
C LEU A 55 -39.82 46.45 2.54
N SER A 56 -38.94 46.57 1.53
CA SER A 56 -38.51 47.78 0.80
C SER A 56 -37.54 48.77 1.45
N THR A 57 -36.34 48.94 0.85
CA THR A 57 -36.11 50.02 -0.14
C THR A 57 -34.87 49.74 -1.02
N GLN A 58 -34.96 50.19 -2.28
CA GLN A 58 -33.97 50.16 -3.36
C GLN A 58 -32.67 50.93 -3.04
N THR A 59 -31.54 50.54 -3.66
CA THR A 59 -30.76 51.32 -4.66
C THR A 59 -29.58 50.46 -5.17
N ALA A 60 -29.33 50.47 -6.48
CA ALA A 60 -28.16 49.89 -7.16
C ALA A 60 -27.42 51.05 -7.90
N PRO A 61 -26.24 50.86 -8.55
CA PRO A 61 -25.24 49.78 -8.49
C PRO A 61 -23.79 50.33 -8.31
N ASP A 62 -22.80 49.47 -8.58
CA ASP A 62 -21.39 49.75 -8.91
C ASP A 62 -20.38 49.69 -7.76
N THR A 63 -19.96 48.47 -7.42
CA THR A 63 -18.54 48.18 -7.20
C THR A 63 -18.24 46.78 -7.71
N GLU A 64 -17.28 46.71 -8.62
CA GLU A 64 -16.73 45.51 -9.26
C GLU A 64 -16.04 44.64 -8.19
N GLU A 65 -16.78 43.69 -7.61
CA GLU A 65 -16.23 42.76 -6.61
C GLU A 65 -15.78 41.47 -7.31
N LYS A 66 -14.48 41.45 -7.58
CA LYS A 66 -13.65 40.27 -7.87
C LYS A 66 -14.09 39.10 -6.97
N PRO A 67 -14.36 37.90 -7.49
CA PRO A 67 -14.74 36.78 -6.64
C PRO A 67 -13.60 36.51 -5.66
N ALA A 68 -13.93 36.63 -4.37
CA ALA A 68 -13.10 36.13 -3.30
C ALA A 68 -12.87 34.65 -3.58
N VAL A 69 -11.62 34.31 -3.89
CA VAL A 69 -11.14 32.94 -3.82
C VAL A 69 -11.40 32.51 -2.40
N GLU A 70 -12.41 31.66 -2.25
CA GLU A 70 -12.70 30.90 -1.05
C GLU A 70 -11.37 30.34 -0.55
N ALA A 71 -10.92 30.88 0.58
CA ALA A 71 -9.66 30.54 1.17
C ALA A 71 -9.63 29.02 1.35
N LEU A 72 -8.73 28.38 0.60
CA LEU A 72 -8.31 27.01 0.82
C LEU A 72 -8.16 26.81 2.33
N ALA A 73 -8.80 25.76 2.81
CA ALA A 73 -8.68 25.29 4.19
C ALA A 73 -7.22 25.37 4.64
N PRO A 74 -6.96 25.78 5.90
CA PRO A 74 -5.60 25.88 6.40
C PRO A 74 -4.87 24.56 6.15
N GLU A 75 -3.68 24.65 5.55
CA GLU A 75 -2.74 23.53 5.42
C GLU A 75 -2.83 22.71 6.69
N ALA A 76 -3.26 21.45 6.57
CA ALA A 76 -3.31 20.54 7.68
C ALA A 76 -1.88 20.42 8.22
N GLY A 77 -1.59 21.17 9.29
CA GLY A 77 -0.28 21.15 9.91
C GLY A 77 0.10 19.72 10.22
N LEU A 78 1.35 19.36 9.91
CA LEU A 78 1.86 18.01 10.13
C LEU A 78 1.51 17.53 11.56
N PRO A 79 0.97 16.31 11.72
CA PRO A 79 0.44 15.82 12.99
C PRO A 79 1.49 15.93 14.09
N PRO A 80 1.13 16.40 15.30
CA PRO A 80 2.10 16.70 16.36
C PRO A 80 3.02 15.51 16.64
N LEU A 81 4.30 15.80 16.91
CA LEU A 81 5.28 14.79 17.34
C LEU A 81 4.67 14.01 18.52
N PRO A 82 4.58 12.68 18.44
CA PRO A 82 3.95 11.91 19.50
C PRO A 82 4.76 12.05 20.78
N ALA A 83 4.09 12.39 21.89
CA ALA A 83 4.65 12.16 23.22
C ALA A 83 4.97 10.66 23.34
N ALA A 84 6.17 10.33 23.83
CA ALA A 84 6.73 8.98 23.93
C ALA A 84 5.65 7.88 23.86
N ILE A 85 5.41 7.35 22.66
CA ILE A 85 4.40 6.33 22.43
C ILE A 85 4.87 5.14 23.27
N ALA A 86 4.17 4.80 24.35
CA ALA A 86 4.24 3.45 24.87
C ALA A 86 3.46 2.63 23.84
N PRO A 87 4.15 1.94 22.93
CA PRO A 87 3.47 1.44 21.75
C PRO A 87 2.58 0.30 22.25
N HIS A 88 1.28 0.38 21.99
CA HIS A 88 0.31 -0.65 22.38
C HIS A 88 0.46 -1.89 21.48
N ARG A 89 1.69 -2.38 21.39
CA ARG A 89 2.10 -3.48 20.54
C ARG A 89 1.90 -4.78 21.31
N ALA A 90 1.36 -5.77 20.62
CA ALA A 90 1.34 -7.13 21.12
C ALA A 90 2.78 -7.63 21.34
N PRO A 91 3.04 -8.52 22.30
CA PRO A 91 4.35 -9.17 22.45
C PRO A 91 4.81 -9.86 21.16
N ALA A 92 6.12 -9.94 20.91
CA ALA A 92 6.67 -10.50 19.66
C ALA A 92 6.15 -11.92 19.34
N ALA A 93 6.05 -12.78 20.36
CA ALA A 93 5.51 -14.13 20.20
C ALA A 93 4.05 -14.12 19.74
N MET A 94 3.24 -13.18 20.24
CA MET A 94 1.84 -13.02 19.83
C MET A 94 1.75 -12.49 18.39
N ARG A 95 2.56 -11.50 18.00
CA ARG A 95 2.61 -11.01 16.61
C ARG A 95 2.99 -12.11 15.63
N GLN A 96 3.97 -12.95 15.98
CA GLN A 96 4.37 -14.09 15.16
C GLN A 96 3.25 -15.12 15.04
N GLN A 97 2.59 -15.46 16.16
CA GLN A 97 1.44 -16.36 16.16
C GLN A 97 0.29 -15.82 15.32
N ASP A 98 0.00 -14.53 15.44
CA ASP A 98 -1.02 -13.84 14.68
C ASP A 98 -0.76 -13.89 13.18
N ARG A 99 0.46 -13.55 12.74
CA ARG A 99 0.85 -13.69 11.32
C ARG A 99 0.74 -15.13 10.83
N GLN A 100 1.10 -16.11 11.66
CA GLN A 100 0.94 -17.51 11.29
C GLN A 100 -0.52 -17.89 11.09
N ARG A 101 -1.40 -17.49 12.02
CA ARG A 101 -2.85 -17.70 11.88
C ARG A 101 -3.42 -16.96 10.68
N PHE A 102 -3.00 -15.72 10.45
CA PHE A 102 -3.39 -14.92 9.30
C PHE A 102 -3.03 -15.59 7.96
N ARG A 103 -1.93 -16.36 7.90
CA ARG A 103 -1.57 -17.14 6.70
C ARG A 103 -2.31 -18.48 6.61
N ASP A 104 -2.36 -19.22 7.71
CA ASP A 104 -2.69 -20.64 7.67
C ASP A 104 -4.16 -20.94 7.96
N ASP A 105 -4.87 -20.06 8.67
CA ASP A 105 -6.22 -20.36 9.14
C ASP A 105 -7.18 -20.44 7.93
N PRO A 106 -7.79 -21.60 7.64
CA PRO A 106 -8.71 -21.74 6.52
C PRO A 106 -10.01 -20.95 6.73
N ASN A 107 -10.33 -20.54 7.96
CA ASN A 107 -11.50 -19.75 8.28
C ASN A 107 -11.15 -18.57 9.20
N LEU A 108 -11.05 -17.39 8.61
CA LEU A 108 -10.68 -16.17 9.31
C LEU A 108 -11.79 -15.55 10.17
N THR A 109 -13.02 -16.10 10.26
CA THR A 109 -14.14 -15.45 11.00
C THR A 109 -13.82 -15.25 12.48
N ALA A 110 -13.53 -16.36 13.17
CA ALA A 110 -13.30 -16.33 14.60
C ALA A 110 -12.04 -15.49 14.91
N TYR A 111 -11.04 -15.59 14.03
CA TYR A 111 -9.81 -14.83 14.17
C TYR A 111 -10.03 -13.32 13.97
N ALA A 112 -10.82 -12.89 12.97
CA ALA A 112 -11.17 -11.48 12.78
C ALA A 112 -11.92 -10.90 14.00
N ALA A 113 -12.84 -11.66 14.59
CA ALA A 113 -13.55 -11.24 15.81
C ALA A 113 -12.60 -11.07 17.01
N GLU A 114 -11.62 -11.97 17.15
CA GLU A 114 -10.58 -11.88 18.18
C GLU A 114 -9.69 -10.64 17.98
N LEU A 115 -9.21 -10.42 16.75
CA LEU A 115 -8.44 -9.22 16.41
C LEU A 115 -9.25 -7.94 16.67
N GLN A 116 -10.54 -7.94 16.33
CA GLN A 116 -11.42 -6.79 16.57
C GLN A 116 -11.56 -6.50 18.06
N SER A 117 -11.76 -7.53 18.88
CA SER A 117 -11.80 -7.38 20.33
C SER A 117 -10.50 -6.76 20.86
N ARG A 118 -9.35 -7.27 20.41
CA ARG A 118 -8.03 -6.78 20.84
C ARG A 118 -7.77 -5.33 20.40
N ALA A 119 -8.06 -5.00 19.14
CA ALA A 119 -7.94 -3.65 18.60
C ALA A 119 -8.83 -2.64 19.34
N ASN A 120 -10.04 -3.06 19.73
CA ASN A 120 -10.95 -2.25 20.55
C ASN A 120 -10.39 -2.00 21.96
N THR A 121 -9.64 -2.95 22.53
CA THR A 121 -8.92 -2.79 23.80
C THR A 121 -7.58 -2.07 23.69
N GLY A 122 -7.21 -1.63 22.48
CA GLY A 122 -6.03 -0.79 22.24
C GLY A 122 -4.86 -1.51 21.57
N ASP A 123 -4.97 -2.77 21.16
CA ASP A 123 -3.89 -3.49 20.46
C ASP A 123 -3.68 -2.94 19.04
N ALA A 124 -2.56 -2.24 18.83
CA ALA A 124 -2.23 -1.60 17.56
C ALA A 124 -1.89 -2.61 16.46
N ASP A 125 -1.26 -3.75 16.81
CA ASP A 125 -0.95 -4.82 15.85
C ASP A 125 -2.21 -5.53 15.39
N ALA A 126 -3.17 -5.76 16.29
CA ALA A 126 -4.45 -6.34 15.94
C ALA A 126 -5.26 -5.44 14.99
N ALA A 127 -5.22 -4.11 15.21
CA ALA A 127 -5.82 -3.14 14.29
C ALA A 127 -5.15 -3.15 12.92
N MET A 128 -3.81 -3.22 12.86
CA MET A 128 -3.10 -3.31 11.58
C MET A 128 -3.43 -4.62 10.84
N LEU A 129 -3.47 -5.75 11.54
CA LEU A 129 -3.82 -7.05 10.95
C LEU A 129 -5.27 -7.10 10.43
N LEU A 130 -6.20 -6.38 11.06
CA LEU A 130 -7.54 -6.21 10.50
C LEU A 130 -7.50 -5.39 9.22
N SER A 131 -6.70 -4.33 9.15
CA SER A 131 -6.49 -3.59 7.90
C SER A 131 -6.00 -4.53 6.78
N ASP A 132 -4.98 -5.34 7.08
CA ASP A 132 -4.41 -6.32 6.16
C ASP A 132 -5.46 -7.35 5.71
N LEU A 133 -6.27 -7.85 6.66
CA LEU A 133 -7.33 -8.82 6.40
C LEU A 133 -8.41 -8.27 5.48
N HIS A 134 -8.89 -7.06 5.75
CA HIS A 134 -9.91 -6.42 4.93
C HIS A 134 -9.35 -6.07 3.54
N GLY A 135 -8.11 -5.61 3.45
CA GLY A 135 -7.44 -5.36 2.16
C GLY A 135 -7.27 -6.64 1.34
N LEU A 136 -6.82 -7.72 1.98
CA LEU A 136 -6.70 -9.05 1.38
C LEU A 136 -8.05 -9.55 0.85
N CYS A 137 -9.11 -9.44 1.64
CA CYS A 137 -10.44 -9.86 1.24
C CYS A 137 -11.02 -8.98 0.11
N GLY A 138 -10.71 -7.68 0.08
CA GLY A 138 -11.04 -6.80 -1.04
C GLY A 138 -10.41 -7.25 -2.35
N VAL A 139 -9.09 -7.48 -2.35
CA VAL A 139 -8.36 -7.99 -3.52
C VAL A 139 -8.87 -9.38 -3.94
N ALA A 140 -9.10 -10.27 -2.97
CA ALA A 140 -9.62 -11.60 -3.26
C ALA A 140 -11.06 -11.57 -3.82
N ALA A 141 -11.90 -10.62 -3.37
CA ALA A 141 -13.26 -10.44 -3.89
C ALA A 141 -13.25 -9.87 -5.31
N GLU A 142 -12.42 -8.85 -5.57
CA GLU A 142 -12.28 -8.24 -6.90
C GLU A 142 -11.73 -9.22 -7.93
N TRP A 143 -10.64 -9.91 -7.61
CA TRP A 143 -9.92 -10.73 -8.58
C TRP A 143 -10.36 -12.19 -8.57
N GLY A 144 -10.62 -12.75 -7.39
CA GLY A 144 -10.95 -14.17 -7.19
C GLY A 144 -12.43 -14.48 -6.92
N GLY A 145 -13.29 -13.46 -6.79
CA GLY A 145 -14.67 -13.57 -6.30
C GLY A 145 -15.50 -14.69 -6.93
N GLY A 146 -15.62 -15.82 -6.24
CA GLY A 146 -16.43 -16.98 -6.65
C GLY A 146 -15.87 -17.79 -7.81
N LYS A 147 -14.69 -17.45 -8.33
CA LYS A 147 -14.06 -18.16 -9.44
C LYS A 147 -13.48 -19.49 -8.97
N THR A 148 -13.57 -20.51 -9.81
CA THR A 148 -12.80 -21.76 -9.66
C THR A 148 -11.54 -21.75 -10.51
N ASP A 149 -11.45 -20.84 -11.48
CA ASP A 149 -10.32 -20.67 -12.39
C ASP A 149 -10.29 -19.24 -12.98
N PHE A 150 -9.14 -18.85 -13.53
CA PHE A 150 -8.91 -17.57 -14.20
C PHE A 150 -8.96 -17.71 -15.72
N THR A 151 -9.48 -16.69 -16.40
CA THR A 151 -9.53 -16.65 -17.86
C THR A 151 -8.14 -16.38 -18.46
N ALA A 152 -7.90 -16.83 -19.70
CA ALA A 152 -6.63 -16.60 -20.39
C ALA A 152 -6.26 -15.09 -20.48
N HIS A 153 -7.25 -14.20 -20.58
CA HIS A 153 -7.04 -12.75 -20.64
C HIS A 153 -6.51 -12.17 -19.32
N GLU A 154 -7.01 -12.64 -18.17
CA GLU A 154 -6.53 -12.22 -16.85
C GLU A 154 -5.09 -12.68 -16.60
N LEU A 155 -4.71 -13.82 -17.19
CA LEU A 155 -3.34 -14.35 -17.13
C LEU A 155 -2.40 -13.60 -18.07
N ASP A 156 -2.91 -13.09 -19.18
CA ASP A 156 -2.13 -12.29 -20.13
C ASP A 156 -1.69 -10.96 -19.51
N VAL A 157 -2.52 -10.33 -18.68
CA VAL A 157 -2.14 -9.12 -17.91
C VAL A 157 -0.96 -9.37 -16.98
N GLN A 158 -0.87 -10.57 -16.39
CA GLN A 158 0.26 -10.97 -15.55
C GLN A 158 1.52 -11.27 -16.37
N ALA A 159 1.35 -11.89 -17.55
CA ALA A 159 2.45 -12.09 -18.49
C ALA A 159 3.02 -10.77 -19.03
N VAL A 160 2.16 -9.78 -19.30
CA VAL A 160 2.56 -8.40 -19.66
C VAL A 160 3.28 -7.71 -18.50
N SER A 161 2.90 -8.03 -17.26
CA SER A 161 3.59 -7.60 -16.05
C SER A 161 4.89 -8.37 -15.81
N GLY A 162 5.27 -9.32 -16.68
CA GLY A 162 6.54 -10.05 -16.64
C GLY A 162 6.59 -11.22 -15.65
N PHE A 163 5.45 -11.68 -15.13
CA PHE A 163 5.40 -12.87 -14.27
C PHE A 163 5.81 -14.11 -15.08
N SER A 164 6.69 -14.93 -14.52
CA SER A 164 6.96 -16.28 -15.02
C SER A 164 5.73 -17.18 -14.84
N PRO A 165 5.62 -18.28 -15.62
CA PRO A 165 4.49 -19.21 -15.47
C PRO A 165 4.31 -19.75 -14.04
N ALA A 166 5.41 -19.98 -13.32
CA ALA A 166 5.37 -20.44 -11.93
C ALA A 166 4.80 -19.38 -10.98
N GLN A 167 5.22 -18.13 -11.15
CA GLN A 167 4.70 -16.99 -10.37
C GLN A 167 3.22 -16.75 -10.66
N THR A 168 2.81 -16.85 -11.93
CA THR A 168 1.40 -16.75 -12.31
C THR A 168 0.56 -17.81 -11.59
N GLU A 169 1.03 -19.06 -11.53
CA GLU A 169 0.29 -20.14 -10.87
C GLU A 169 0.23 -19.97 -9.35
N GLN A 170 1.32 -19.51 -8.72
CA GLN A 170 1.33 -19.16 -7.30
C GLN A 170 0.32 -18.04 -7.00
N TRP A 171 0.28 -17.00 -7.83
CA TRP A 171 -0.66 -15.89 -7.69
C TRP A 171 -2.12 -16.34 -7.82
N LYS A 172 -2.43 -17.24 -8.76
CA LYS A 172 -3.78 -17.84 -8.86
C LYS A 172 -4.15 -18.59 -7.59
N SER A 173 -3.26 -19.46 -7.11
CA SER A 173 -3.50 -20.26 -5.91
C SER A 173 -3.75 -19.36 -4.69
N PHE A 174 -2.98 -18.28 -4.57
CA PHE A 174 -3.16 -17.25 -3.57
C PHE A 174 -4.55 -16.60 -3.64
N LEU A 175 -4.97 -16.10 -4.80
CA LEU A 175 -6.27 -15.44 -4.97
C LEU A 175 -7.44 -16.40 -4.72
N LEU A 176 -7.38 -17.62 -5.24
CA LEU A 176 -8.43 -18.63 -5.03
C LEU A 176 -8.53 -19.06 -3.56
N THR A 177 -7.39 -19.26 -2.91
CA THR A 177 -7.35 -19.64 -1.49
C THR A 177 -7.93 -18.54 -0.62
N ASN A 178 -7.52 -17.29 -0.82
CA ASN A 178 -8.08 -16.18 -0.04
C ASN A 178 -9.53 -15.86 -0.39
N GLY A 179 -9.94 -16.07 -1.65
CA GLY A 179 -11.34 -15.95 -2.06
C GLY A 179 -12.26 -17.01 -1.41
N ARG A 180 -11.71 -18.17 -1.01
CA ARG A 180 -12.41 -19.17 -0.18
C ARG A 180 -12.42 -18.74 1.30
N ARG A 181 -11.30 -18.29 1.84
CA ARG A 181 -11.16 -17.85 3.25
C ARG A 181 -12.07 -16.66 3.56
N CYS A 182 -12.24 -15.75 2.60
CA CYS A 182 -13.12 -14.58 2.71
C CYS A 182 -14.57 -14.84 2.24
N ALA A 183 -14.93 -16.09 1.87
CA ALA A 183 -16.22 -16.39 1.24
C ALA A 183 -17.44 -16.01 2.09
N GLN A 184 -17.29 -16.08 3.41
CA GLN A 184 -18.32 -15.71 4.38
C GLN A 184 -18.65 -14.21 4.43
N TRP A 185 -17.80 -13.35 3.85
CA TRP A 185 -17.99 -11.91 3.78
C TRP A 185 -18.27 -11.40 2.35
N ARG A 186 -18.59 -12.30 1.40
CA ARG A 186 -18.82 -11.99 -0.03
C ARG A 186 -19.91 -10.98 -0.33
N THR A 187 -20.74 -10.62 0.64
CA THR A 187 -21.77 -9.59 0.45
C THR A 187 -21.21 -8.17 0.46
N GLN A 188 -19.95 -7.99 0.89
CA GLN A 188 -19.29 -6.68 0.90
C GLN A 188 -18.75 -6.31 -0.49
N SER A 189 -18.98 -5.07 -0.90
CA SER A 189 -18.39 -4.47 -2.11
C SER A 189 -16.91 -4.17 -1.93
N LEU A 190 -16.17 -4.00 -3.03
CA LEU A 190 -14.75 -3.60 -3.00
C LEU A 190 -14.53 -2.27 -2.26
N GLU A 191 -15.46 -1.32 -2.41
CA GLU A 191 -15.43 -0.04 -1.72
C GLU A 191 -15.58 -0.23 -0.19
N GLU A 192 -16.51 -1.10 0.24
CA GLU A 192 -16.70 -1.42 1.66
C GLU A 192 -15.45 -2.07 2.27
N TRP A 193 -14.80 -3.00 1.55
CA TRP A 193 -13.52 -3.58 1.99
C TRP A 193 -12.42 -2.54 2.12
N SER A 194 -12.31 -1.65 1.14
CA SER A 194 -11.30 -0.59 1.14
C SER A 194 -11.52 0.38 2.29
N ASN A 195 -12.77 0.75 2.57
CA ASN A 195 -13.14 1.62 3.68
C ASN A 195 -12.86 0.97 5.04
N LEU A 196 -13.17 -0.32 5.21
CA LEU A 196 -12.84 -1.07 6.42
C LEU A 196 -11.32 -1.16 6.62
N ALA A 197 -10.58 -1.48 5.57
CA ALA A 197 -9.12 -1.55 5.64
C ALA A 197 -8.52 -0.19 6.04
N ALA A 198 -8.98 0.90 5.44
CA ALA A 198 -8.54 2.25 5.76
C ALA A 198 -8.90 2.65 7.21
N ALA A 199 -10.11 2.34 7.67
CA ALA A 199 -10.56 2.63 9.03
C ALA A 199 -9.70 1.93 10.09
N TRP A 200 -9.40 0.63 9.87
CA TRP A 200 -8.55 -0.13 10.79
C TRP A 200 -7.09 0.33 10.76
N ARG A 201 -6.59 0.76 9.60
CA ARG A 201 -5.26 1.36 9.51
C ARG A 201 -5.18 2.68 10.27
N ALA A 202 -6.17 3.55 10.10
CA ALA A 202 -6.24 4.81 10.86
C ALA A 202 -6.33 4.53 12.37
N ARG A 203 -7.06 3.49 12.77
CA ARG A 203 -7.08 3.04 14.17
C ARG A 203 -5.71 2.56 14.64
N ALA A 204 -5.00 1.78 13.84
CA ALA A 204 -3.65 1.31 14.16
C ALA A 204 -2.66 2.49 14.31
N ASP A 205 -2.75 3.50 13.44
CA ASP A 205 -1.95 4.74 13.54
C ASP A 205 -2.25 5.48 14.85
N GLN A 206 -3.53 5.68 15.18
CA GLN A 206 -3.94 6.29 16.46
C GLN A 206 -3.44 5.52 17.70
N LEU A 207 -3.27 4.20 17.57
CA LEU A 207 -2.74 3.33 18.63
C LEU A 207 -1.20 3.25 18.63
N GLY A 208 -0.54 3.94 17.69
CA GLY A 208 0.91 4.03 17.59
C GLY A 208 1.57 2.87 16.85
N HIS A 209 0.88 2.23 15.88
CA HIS A 209 1.50 1.22 15.02
C HIS A 209 2.45 1.90 14.00
N PRO A 210 3.77 1.65 14.04
CA PRO A 210 4.76 2.32 13.18
C PRO A 210 4.47 2.15 11.69
N GLY A 211 4.06 0.94 11.32
CA GLY A 211 3.71 0.62 9.94
C GLY A 211 2.46 1.34 9.44
N ALA A 212 1.49 1.60 10.32
CA ALA A 212 0.29 2.32 9.96
C ALA A 212 0.59 3.80 9.78
N TRP A 213 1.46 4.35 10.64
CA TRP A 213 1.98 5.71 10.50
C TRP A 213 2.68 5.89 9.15
N PHE A 214 3.58 4.97 8.77
CA PHE A 214 4.23 5.03 7.46
C PHE A 214 3.23 5.05 6.31
N THR A 215 2.26 4.15 6.29
CA THR A 215 1.28 4.11 5.20
C THR A 215 0.36 5.33 5.18
N ALA A 216 0.11 5.97 6.32
CA ALA A 216 -0.75 7.16 6.40
C ALA A 216 -0.02 8.46 6.03
N HIS A 217 1.28 8.56 6.35
CA HIS A 217 2.01 9.83 6.33
C HIS A 217 3.17 9.87 5.34
N LEU A 218 3.74 8.72 4.96
CA LEU A 218 4.73 8.63 3.89
C LEU A 218 4.03 8.14 2.62
N ASP A 219 3.39 9.07 1.92
CA ASP A 219 2.98 8.82 0.54
C ASP A 219 4.25 8.71 -0.33
N LEU A 220 4.49 7.51 -0.86
CA LEU A 220 5.62 7.26 -1.77
C LEU A 220 5.31 7.73 -3.21
N GLY A 221 4.15 8.36 -3.43
CA GLY A 221 3.71 8.90 -4.71
C GLY A 221 4.41 10.21 -5.09
N LEU A 222 5.23 10.12 -6.15
CA LEU A 222 5.70 11.19 -7.05
C LEU A 222 6.53 12.36 -6.47
N ASP A 223 6.35 12.74 -5.20
CA ASP A 223 7.09 13.83 -4.57
C ASP A 223 8.05 13.31 -3.48
N PRO A 224 9.30 13.80 -3.42
CA PRO A 224 10.21 13.43 -2.35
C PRO A 224 9.63 13.91 -1.01
N ALA A 225 9.55 13.00 -0.04
CA ALA A 225 9.17 13.35 1.33
C ALA A 225 10.05 14.48 1.87
N SER A 226 9.42 15.45 2.54
CA SER A 226 10.16 16.58 3.12
C SER A 226 11.12 16.10 4.22
N ALA A 227 12.23 16.82 4.42
CA ALA A 227 13.18 16.50 5.48
C ALA A 227 12.50 16.47 6.87
N GLU A 228 11.52 17.35 7.10
CA GLU A 228 10.73 17.36 8.33
C GLU A 228 9.90 16.09 8.51
N LEU A 229 9.25 15.61 7.44
CA LEU A 229 8.49 14.36 7.47
C LEU A 229 9.40 13.15 7.72
N LEU A 230 10.58 13.12 7.11
CA LEU A 230 11.58 12.07 7.33
C LEU A 230 12.11 12.07 8.77
N GLU A 231 12.36 13.24 9.37
CA GLU A 231 12.74 13.31 10.79
C GLU A 231 11.62 12.86 11.72
N ARG A 232 10.35 13.13 11.39
CA ARG A 232 9.18 12.60 12.14
C ARG A 232 9.01 11.09 11.97
N ALA A 233 9.42 10.53 10.84
CA ALA A 233 9.34 9.10 10.53
C ALA A 233 10.41 8.26 11.26
N ARG A 234 11.55 8.86 11.59
CA ARG A 234 12.73 8.20 12.17
C ARG A 234 12.44 7.40 13.46
N PRO A 235 11.66 7.88 14.45
CA PRO A 235 11.36 7.10 15.65
C PRO A 235 10.56 5.81 15.35
N TYR A 236 9.64 5.86 14.38
CA TYR A 236 8.85 4.71 13.94
C TYR A 236 9.71 3.67 13.21
N ALA A 237 10.63 4.14 12.35
CA ALA A 237 11.63 3.29 11.73
C ALA A 237 12.49 2.58 12.77
N LEU A 238 13.01 3.33 13.76
CA LEU A 238 13.81 2.76 14.84
C LEU A 238 13.04 1.71 15.64
N GLU A 239 11.76 1.94 15.93
CA GLU A 239 10.91 0.95 16.60
C GLU A 239 10.83 -0.35 15.79
N LEU A 240 10.53 -0.27 14.49
CA LEU A 240 10.45 -1.44 13.61
C LEU A 240 11.76 -2.22 13.58
N LEU A 241 12.91 -1.54 13.42
CA LEU A 241 14.19 -2.22 13.39
C LEU A 241 14.53 -2.89 14.73
N ARG A 242 14.23 -2.22 15.86
CA ARG A 242 14.48 -2.75 17.21
C ARG A 242 13.64 -3.98 17.55
N GLN A 243 12.49 -4.16 16.90
CA GLN A 243 11.65 -5.34 17.08
C GLN A 243 12.27 -6.62 16.52
N ARG A 244 13.32 -6.49 15.70
CA ARG A 244 14.04 -7.61 15.09
C ARG A 244 13.13 -8.54 14.28
N ASP A 245 12.08 -7.98 13.70
CA ASP A 245 11.07 -8.71 12.95
C ASP A 245 11.38 -8.63 11.45
N LEU A 246 11.77 -9.76 10.86
CA LEU A 246 12.19 -9.81 9.45
C LEU A 246 11.01 -9.55 8.49
N ASP A 247 9.80 -9.94 8.89
CA ASP A 247 8.60 -9.73 8.07
C ASP A 247 8.28 -8.24 7.97
N GLU A 248 8.40 -7.51 9.08
CA GLU A 248 8.22 -6.05 9.15
C GLU A 248 9.29 -5.32 8.35
N MET A 249 10.55 -5.79 8.38
CA MET A 249 11.63 -5.21 7.56
C MET A 249 11.31 -5.34 6.06
N VAL A 250 10.82 -6.49 5.61
CA VAL A 250 10.42 -6.68 4.20
C VAL A 250 9.22 -5.80 3.85
N ARG A 251 8.20 -5.82 4.72
CA ARG A 251 6.95 -5.08 4.51
C ARG A 251 7.15 -3.58 4.38
N TYR A 252 8.06 -3.01 5.17
CA TYR A 252 8.31 -1.56 5.20
C TYR A 252 9.62 -1.13 4.53
N ALA A 253 10.21 -2.00 3.70
CA ALA A 253 11.51 -1.74 3.07
C ALA A 253 11.55 -0.42 2.28
N ASP A 254 10.49 -0.12 1.53
CA ASP A 254 10.41 1.10 0.71
C ASP A 254 10.19 2.36 1.55
N GLN A 255 9.59 2.25 2.73
CA GLN A 255 9.44 3.35 3.68
C GLN A 255 10.69 3.56 4.53
N LEU A 256 11.49 2.50 4.74
CA LEU A 256 12.80 2.58 5.40
C LEU A 256 13.86 3.21 4.49
N ALA A 257 13.79 3.00 3.17
CA ALA A 257 14.81 3.42 2.21
C ALA A 257 15.04 4.95 2.15
N PRO A 258 14.01 5.82 2.19
CA PRO A 258 14.21 7.27 2.28
C PRO A 258 14.93 7.73 3.56
N LEU A 259 14.85 6.93 4.63
CA LEU A 259 15.46 7.19 5.93
C LEU A 259 16.87 6.61 6.04
N SER A 260 17.39 6.00 4.98
CA SER A 260 18.57 5.15 5.02
C SER A 260 19.54 5.46 3.88
N PRO A 261 20.85 5.21 4.02
CA PRO A 261 21.76 5.15 2.88
C PRO A 261 21.50 3.96 1.94
N TYR A 262 20.63 3.02 2.32
CA TYR A 262 20.33 1.82 1.55
C TYR A 262 19.01 1.94 0.77
N ASP A 263 18.87 1.14 -0.28
CA ASP A 263 17.63 1.04 -1.05
C ASP A 263 16.69 -0.03 -0.45
N GLY A 264 15.40 0.01 -0.81
CA GLY A 264 14.41 -0.96 -0.34
C GLY A 264 14.83 -2.41 -0.63
N LEU A 265 15.43 -2.66 -1.81
CA LEU A 265 15.98 -3.98 -2.15
C LEU A 265 17.08 -4.45 -1.20
N GLY A 266 17.88 -3.55 -0.65
CA GLY A 266 18.88 -3.86 0.37
C GLY A 266 18.25 -4.39 1.65
N PHE A 267 17.16 -3.78 2.11
CA PHE A 267 16.40 -4.26 3.26
C PHE A 267 15.74 -5.62 3.01
N VAL A 268 15.09 -5.81 1.85
CA VAL A 268 14.50 -7.10 1.48
C VAL A 268 15.57 -8.20 1.45
N MET A 269 16.73 -7.92 0.84
CA MET A 269 17.86 -8.85 0.80
C MET A 269 18.46 -9.12 2.18
N ALA A 270 18.52 -8.13 3.07
CA ALA A 270 18.99 -8.31 4.44
C ALA A 270 18.07 -9.22 5.25
N ALA A 271 16.75 -8.97 5.19
CA ALA A 271 15.76 -9.82 5.85
C ALA A 271 15.81 -11.26 5.34
N CYS A 272 16.03 -11.43 4.03
CA CYS A 272 16.26 -12.74 3.44
C CYS A 272 17.50 -13.43 4.04
N LEU A 273 18.68 -12.80 3.99
CA LEU A 273 19.92 -13.45 4.42
C LEU A 273 19.93 -13.75 5.94
N LEU A 274 19.10 -13.06 6.72
CA LEU A 274 18.86 -13.36 8.14
C LEU A 274 17.92 -14.56 8.37
N ASN A 275 17.19 -15.00 7.36
CA ASN A 275 16.33 -16.18 7.41
C ASN A 275 17.03 -17.39 6.77
N GLU A 276 17.28 -18.43 7.58
CA GLU A 276 17.95 -19.66 7.12
C GLU A 276 17.26 -20.33 5.93
N ALA A 277 15.93 -20.20 5.82
CA ALA A 277 15.16 -20.74 4.70
C ALA A 277 15.34 -19.93 3.40
N CYS A 278 15.78 -18.68 3.49
CA CYS A 278 15.90 -17.76 2.35
C CYS A 278 17.32 -17.64 1.81
N ALA A 279 18.34 -17.78 2.67
CA ALA A 279 19.74 -17.63 2.29
C ALA A 279 20.18 -18.44 1.03
N PRO A 280 19.64 -19.64 0.73
CA PRO A 280 20.00 -20.38 -0.48
C PRO A 280 19.49 -19.78 -1.79
N ASP A 281 18.31 -19.16 -1.78
CA ASP A 281 17.69 -18.54 -2.96
C ASP A 281 16.79 -17.35 -2.57
N PRO A 282 17.37 -16.13 -2.48
CA PRO A 282 16.64 -14.92 -2.11
C PRO A 282 15.51 -14.53 -3.06
N VAL A 283 15.64 -14.89 -4.34
CA VAL A 283 14.63 -14.56 -5.36
C VAL A 283 13.42 -15.47 -5.14
N ALA A 284 13.63 -16.78 -5.04
CA ALA A 284 12.56 -17.74 -4.80
C ALA A 284 11.84 -17.50 -3.46
N TYR A 285 12.56 -17.09 -2.42
CA TYR A 285 11.93 -16.77 -1.14
C TYR A 285 11.08 -15.50 -1.24
N ALA A 286 11.60 -14.40 -1.80
CA ALA A 286 10.81 -13.17 -1.97
C ALA A 286 9.52 -13.47 -2.74
N GLU A 287 9.60 -14.33 -3.76
CA GLU A 287 8.45 -14.85 -4.49
C GLU A 287 7.45 -15.62 -3.61
N SER A 288 7.93 -16.54 -2.78
CA SER A 288 7.09 -17.31 -1.87
C SER A 288 6.34 -16.44 -0.84
N ARG A 289 6.90 -15.29 -0.44
CA ARG A 289 6.27 -14.36 0.51
C ARG A 289 5.13 -13.56 -0.10
N ILE A 290 5.18 -13.25 -1.39
CA ILE A 290 4.05 -12.67 -2.14
C ILE A 290 2.90 -13.67 -2.17
N ALA A 291 3.21 -14.93 -2.50
CA ALA A 291 2.23 -16.00 -2.58
C ALA A 291 1.57 -16.29 -1.22
N ALA A 292 2.24 -15.95 -0.12
CA ALA A 292 1.70 -16.04 1.23
C ALA A 292 0.78 -14.85 1.62
N GLY A 293 0.69 -13.81 0.79
CA GLY A 293 -0.15 -12.63 1.05
C GLY A 293 0.46 -11.55 1.92
N ASP A 294 1.69 -11.74 2.40
CA ASP A 294 2.33 -10.84 3.35
C ASP A 294 2.64 -9.46 2.75
N MET A 295 2.69 -9.36 1.41
CA MET A 295 3.12 -8.17 0.66
C MET A 295 1.98 -7.39 -0.01
N VAL A 296 0.80 -7.98 -0.21
CA VAL A 296 -0.36 -7.28 -0.83
C VAL A 296 -0.90 -6.18 0.08
N ALA A 297 -0.72 -6.33 1.40
CA ALA A 297 -1.18 -5.35 2.38
C ALA A 297 -0.30 -4.08 2.46
N ALA A 298 0.90 -4.09 1.89
CA ALA A 298 1.93 -3.05 2.09
C ALA A 298 1.99 -1.98 0.98
N GLY A 299 1.23 -2.14 -0.11
CA GLY A 299 1.07 -1.11 -1.15
C GLY A 299 2.29 -0.87 -2.07
N ALA A 300 3.44 -1.50 -1.85
CA ALA A 300 4.59 -1.40 -2.74
C ALA A 300 5.23 -2.79 -2.90
N TYR A 301 5.36 -3.24 -4.15
CA TYR A 301 6.11 -4.45 -4.44
C TYR A 301 6.85 -4.37 -5.78
N TRP A 302 8.17 -4.50 -5.70
CA TRP A 302 9.05 -4.79 -6.83
C TRP A 302 9.73 -6.14 -6.59
N PRO A 303 9.46 -7.18 -7.39
CA PRO A 303 10.26 -8.39 -7.32
C PRO A 303 11.74 -8.16 -7.51
N LEU A 304 12.53 -8.83 -6.68
CA LEU A 304 13.94 -9.08 -6.95
C LEU A 304 14.12 -9.71 -8.35
N SER A 305 13.14 -10.47 -8.84
CA SER A 305 13.16 -11.07 -10.19
C SER A 305 13.10 -10.05 -11.33
N TYR A 306 12.60 -8.83 -11.11
CA TYR A 306 12.66 -7.75 -12.12
C TYR A 306 13.92 -6.89 -12.01
N SER A 307 14.68 -7.06 -10.93
CA SER A 307 15.91 -6.34 -10.74
C SER A 307 17.00 -6.95 -11.62
N GLY A 308 17.63 -6.13 -12.47
CA GLY A 308 18.76 -6.59 -13.28
C GLY A 308 19.92 -7.10 -12.41
N PRO A 309 20.84 -7.92 -12.94
CA PRO A 309 21.92 -8.55 -12.16
C PRO A 309 22.75 -7.56 -11.33
N ARG A 310 22.94 -6.35 -11.85
CA ARG A 310 23.63 -5.26 -11.15
C ARG A 310 22.90 -4.80 -9.89
N ALA A 311 21.57 -4.63 -9.96
CA ALA A 311 20.76 -4.19 -8.82
C ALA A 311 20.78 -5.25 -7.71
N VAL A 312 20.69 -6.54 -8.07
CA VAL A 312 20.81 -7.65 -7.12
C VAL A 312 22.18 -7.67 -6.43
N LEU A 313 23.27 -7.45 -7.18
CA LEU A 313 24.61 -7.36 -6.61
C LEU A 313 24.77 -6.17 -5.63
N MET A 314 24.17 -5.01 -5.96
CA MET A 314 24.19 -3.85 -5.06
C MET A 314 23.37 -4.12 -3.80
N ALA A 315 22.16 -4.66 -3.93
CA ALA A 315 21.30 -5.03 -2.81
C ALA A 315 22.01 -6.02 -1.87
N ARG A 316 22.77 -6.99 -2.41
CA ARG A 316 23.56 -7.93 -1.59
C ARG A 316 24.62 -7.23 -0.76
N ARG A 317 25.36 -6.28 -1.34
CA ARG A 317 26.37 -5.50 -0.60
C ARG A 317 25.74 -4.64 0.49
N GLN A 318 24.64 -3.96 0.17
CA GLN A 318 23.88 -3.19 1.16
C GLN A 318 23.39 -4.10 2.30
N ALA A 319 22.89 -5.30 1.97
CA ALA A 319 22.40 -6.26 2.93
C ALA A 319 23.48 -6.74 3.92
N GLU A 320 24.70 -7.01 3.47
CA GLU A 320 25.81 -7.39 4.35
C GLU A 320 26.10 -6.33 5.42
N GLU A 321 26.06 -5.06 5.04
CA GLU A 321 26.25 -3.94 5.97
C GLU A 321 25.05 -3.78 6.92
N ILE A 322 23.82 -3.83 6.39
CA ILE A 322 22.58 -3.80 7.19
C ILE A 322 22.62 -4.91 8.26
N ILE A 323 22.97 -6.14 7.89
CA ILE A 323 23.06 -7.29 8.79
C ILE A 323 24.12 -7.07 9.87
N THR A 324 25.28 -6.52 9.50
CA THR A 324 26.35 -6.21 10.44
C THR A 324 25.89 -5.18 11.47
N LEU A 325 25.25 -4.09 11.03
CA LEU A 325 24.73 -3.05 11.93
C LEU A 325 23.56 -3.57 12.79
N TRP A 326 22.67 -4.36 12.20
CA TRP A 326 21.49 -4.93 12.85
C TRP A 326 21.86 -5.93 13.94
N SER A 327 22.78 -6.85 13.65
CA SER A 327 23.29 -7.81 14.63
C SER A 327 23.96 -7.07 15.79
N ALA A 328 24.71 -6.01 15.52
CA ALA A 328 25.32 -5.14 16.54
C ALA A 328 24.33 -4.20 17.27
N GLY A 329 23.05 -4.17 16.88
CA GLY A 329 22.04 -3.27 17.47
C GLY A 329 22.24 -1.78 17.16
N ARG A 330 23.01 -1.45 16.11
CA ARG A 330 23.32 -0.08 15.67
C ARG A 330 22.27 0.44 14.68
N PHE A 331 21.00 0.42 15.09
CA PHE A 331 19.86 0.73 14.21
C PHE A 331 19.86 2.18 13.71
N GLU A 332 20.38 3.11 14.51
CA GLU A 332 20.51 4.53 14.16
C GLU A 332 21.42 4.74 12.95
N LEU A 333 22.42 3.88 12.76
CA LEU A 333 23.31 3.95 11.60
C LEU A 333 22.68 3.36 10.34
N ILE A 334 21.80 2.36 10.50
CA ILE A 334 20.99 1.86 9.38
C ILE A 334 20.08 2.97 8.84
N LEU A 335 19.68 3.91 9.71
CA LEU A 335 18.78 5.00 9.41
C LEU A 335 19.49 6.35 9.32
N SER A 336 20.79 6.43 9.03
CA SER A 336 21.51 7.72 9.04
C SER A 336 21.06 8.71 7.94
N GLY A 337 20.05 8.37 7.13
CA GLY A 337 19.62 9.13 5.95
C GLY A 337 20.60 9.01 4.79
N ARG A 338 20.15 9.44 3.60
CA ARG A 338 21.01 9.64 2.43
C ARG A 338 21.81 10.93 2.57
N GLY A 339 22.71 10.98 3.55
CA GLY A 339 23.69 12.06 3.69
C GLY A 339 24.84 11.87 2.71
N SER A 340 25.23 12.95 2.04
CA SER A 340 26.20 13.13 0.94
C SER A 340 27.65 12.62 1.14
N ASP A 341 27.92 11.85 2.20
CA ASP A 341 29.26 11.40 2.54
C ASP A 341 29.26 9.89 2.86
N MET A 342 29.12 9.06 1.83
CA MET A 342 29.70 7.71 1.92
C MET A 342 31.20 7.83 1.62
N PRO A 343 32.09 7.50 2.57
CA PRO A 343 33.52 7.46 2.30
C PRO A 343 33.79 6.25 1.40
N GLY A 344 33.87 6.49 0.09
CA GLY A 344 34.15 5.42 -0.89
C GLY A 344 33.77 5.70 -2.34
N GLY A 345 33.19 6.87 -2.67
CA GLY A 345 32.93 7.28 -4.05
C GLY A 345 34.02 8.18 -4.62
N GLY A 346 35.16 7.60 -5.00
CA GLY A 346 36.24 8.25 -5.76
C GLY A 346 36.60 7.43 -6.98
#